data_AF-A0A534W952-F1
#
_entry.id   AF-A0A534W952-F1
#
_cell.length_a   1.000
_cell.length_b   1.000
_cell.length_c   1.000
_cell.angle_alpha   90.00
_cell.angle_beta   90.00
_cell.angle_gamma   90.00
#
_symmetry.space_group_name_H-M   'P 1'
#
loop_
_entity.id
_entity.type
_entity.pdbx_description
1 polymer ?
#
loop_
_entity_poly.entity_id
_entity_poly.type
_entity_poly.pdbx_seq_one_letter_code
_entity_poly.pdbx_strand_id
1 'polypeptide(L)'
;QPQVGVRTPALAHDGRDLAAALMTIREIGDGAPLDEAISHAFHDASLELTSDSGRFSFRLQVPGLLRPLEPSEASDGTLRFLFLLAALLSPRPPPFLALNEPETSLHPDMLEPLARLIVSASKRGQVFVVTHSDALARFLDGATVYTLQKHGGATSIA
;
A
#
# COMPACT_ATOMS: atom_id res chain seq x y z
N GLN A 1 8.54 -5.69 -13.83
CA GLN A 1 9.17 -6.84 -14.52
C GLN A 1 9.07 -8.06 -13.61
N PRO A 2 8.84 -9.27 -14.16
CA PRO A 2 8.72 -10.51 -13.35
C PRO A 2 10.02 -10.90 -12.63
N GLN A 3 9.94 -11.24 -11.33
CA GLN A 3 11.10 -11.50 -10.46
C GLN A 3 11.22 -12.96 -10.00
N VAL A 4 12.43 -13.45 -9.76
CA VAL A 4 12.67 -14.80 -9.21
C VAL A 4 11.88 -15.00 -7.91
N GLY A 5 11.18 -16.12 -7.82
CA GLY A 5 10.27 -16.44 -6.75
C GLY A 5 10.99 -16.87 -5.48
N VAL A 6 11.18 -15.93 -4.58
CA VAL A 6 11.62 -16.17 -3.21
C VAL A 6 10.57 -15.61 -2.27
N ARG A 7 10.39 -16.24 -1.10
CA ARG A 7 9.51 -15.68 -0.06
C ARG A 7 10.11 -14.37 0.43
N THR A 8 9.36 -13.29 0.25
CA THR A 8 9.77 -11.92 0.54
C THR A 8 8.91 -11.37 1.68
N PRO A 9 9.35 -11.52 2.93
CA PRO A 9 8.58 -11.05 4.08
C PRO A 9 8.58 -9.52 4.21
N ALA A 10 9.53 -8.83 3.58
CA ALA A 10 9.63 -7.37 3.56
C ALA A 10 10.04 -6.91 2.15
N LEU A 11 9.39 -5.85 1.66
CA LEU A 11 9.67 -5.25 0.36
C LEU A 11 11.10 -4.71 0.28
N ALA A 12 11.80 -4.95 -0.83
CA ALA A 12 13.10 -4.36 -1.08
C ALA A 12 13.01 -2.83 -1.24
N HIS A 13 14.09 -2.13 -0.87
CA HIS A 13 14.19 -0.67 -0.95
C HIS A 13 13.98 -0.08 -2.36
N ASP A 14 14.24 -0.86 -3.41
CA ASP A 14 14.04 -0.49 -4.81
C ASP A 14 12.71 -0.99 -5.38
N GLY A 15 11.88 -1.64 -4.55
CA GLY A 15 10.57 -2.16 -4.93
C GLY A 15 10.60 -3.30 -5.95
N ARG A 16 11.78 -3.83 -6.29
CA ARG A 16 11.91 -4.80 -7.38
C ARG A 16 11.06 -6.05 -7.15
N ASP A 17 10.87 -6.44 -5.90
CA ASP A 17 10.25 -7.68 -5.43
C ASP A 17 8.77 -7.52 -5.03
N LEU A 18 8.09 -6.48 -5.51
CA LEU A 18 6.66 -6.23 -5.21
C LEU A 18 5.78 -7.47 -5.39
N ALA A 19 5.84 -8.13 -6.54
CA ALA A 19 5.02 -9.32 -6.81
C ALA A 19 5.32 -10.48 -5.83
N ALA A 20 6.60 -10.63 -5.44
CA ALA A 20 7.00 -11.63 -4.45
C ALA A 20 6.50 -11.29 -3.04
N ALA A 21 6.55 -10.01 -2.65
CA ALA A 21 6.03 -9.54 -1.37
C ALA A 21 4.51 -9.74 -1.29
N LEU A 22 3.77 -9.35 -2.33
CA LEU A 22 2.32 -9.54 -2.41
C LEU A 22 1.94 -11.04 -2.38
N MET A 23 2.71 -11.89 -3.07
CA MET A 23 2.47 -13.34 -3.02
C MET A 23 2.76 -13.91 -1.64
N THR A 24 3.81 -13.44 -0.97
CA THR A 24 4.13 -13.84 0.39
C THR A 24 3.02 -13.42 1.37
N ILE A 25 2.48 -12.20 1.24
CA ILE A 25 1.33 -11.74 2.02
C ILE A 25 0.13 -12.67 1.82
N ARG A 26 -0.16 -13.04 0.57
CA ARG A 26 -1.32 -13.89 0.25
C ARG A 26 -1.17 -15.33 0.71
N GLU A 27 0.03 -15.91 0.62
CA GLU A 27 0.27 -17.32 0.95
C GLU A 27 0.47 -17.59 2.44
N ILE A 28 1.17 -16.71 3.15
CA ILE A 28 1.61 -16.95 4.53
C ILE A 28 1.24 -15.84 5.51
N GLY A 29 0.75 -14.70 5.00
CA GLY A 29 0.28 -13.58 5.80
C GLY A 29 -1.24 -13.56 5.89
N ASP A 30 -1.80 -12.35 5.83
CA ASP A 30 -3.24 -12.11 5.84
C ASP A 30 -3.73 -11.76 4.43
N GLY A 31 -4.14 -12.79 3.68
CA GLY A 31 -4.59 -12.63 2.28
C GLY A 31 -5.94 -11.95 2.14
N ALA A 32 -6.82 -12.04 3.15
CA ALA A 32 -8.16 -11.44 3.06
C ALA A 32 -8.13 -9.90 3.07
N PRO A 33 -7.35 -9.22 3.95
CA PRO A 33 -7.19 -7.78 3.90
C PRO A 33 -6.53 -7.28 2.61
N LEU A 34 -5.65 -8.08 1.99
CA LEU A 34 -5.07 -7.74 0.69
C LEU A 34 -6.18 -7.65 -0.36
N ASP A 35 -7.04 -8.66 -0.43
CA ASP A 35 -8.11 -8.75 -1.42
C ASP A 35 -9.20 -7.69 -1.18
N GLU A 36 -9.57 -7.49 0.09
CA GLU A 36 -10.51 -6.44 0.50
C GLU A 36 -9.98 -5.04 0.14
N ALA A 37 -8.70 -4.77 0.38
CA ALA A 37 -8.10 -3.49 0.05
C ALA A 37 -8.07 -3.24 -1.46
N ILE A 38 -7.78 -4.27 -2.27
CA ILE A 38 -7.82 -4.17 -3.74
C ILE A 38 -9.26 -3.89 -4.21
N SER A 39 -10.23 -4.65 -3.70
CA SER A 39 -11.65 -4.49 -4.06
C SER A 39 -12.13 -3.08 -3.76
N HIS A 40 -11.84 -2.56 -2.57
CA HIS A 40 -12.27 -1.21 -2.18
C HIS A 40 -11.54 -0.10 -2.93
N ALA A 41 -10.23 -0.24 -3.18
CA ALA A 41 -9.44 0.82 -3.83
C ALA A 41 -9.70 0.93 -5.34
N PHE A 42 -10.14 -0.16 -5.97
CA PHE A 42 -10.22 -0.26 -7.44
C PHE A 42 -11.59 -0.75 -7.93
N HIS A 43 -12.68 -0.39 -7.24
CA HIS A 43 -14.06 -0.66 -7.67
C HIS A 43 -14.32 -2.14 -7.99
N ASP A 44 -14.18 -3.00 -6.98
CA ASP A 44 -14.37 -4.46 -7.09
C ASP A 44 -13.35 -5.16 -8.01
N ALA A 45 -12.18 -4.55 -8.20
CA ALA A 45 -11.08 -5.23 -8.85
C ALA A 45 -10.60 -6.43 -8.03
N SER A 46 -9.93 -7.36 -8.71
CA SER A 46 -9.19 -8.43 -8.05
C SER A 46 -7.74 -8.46 -8.53
N LEU A 47 -6.84 -8.72 -7.58
CA LEU A 47 -5.42 -8.90 -7.85
C LEU A 47 -5.17 -10.38 -8.15
N GLU A 48 -4.62 -10.68 -9.31
CA GLU A 48 -4.14 -12.00 -9.67
C GLU A 48 -2.63 -12.03 -9.53
N LEU A 49 -2.10 -12.98 -8.77
CA LEU A 49 -0.66 -13.17 -8.61
C LEU A 49 -0.27 -14.44 -9.36
N THR A 50 0.67 -14.31 -10.29
CA THR A 50 1.08 -15.42 -11.16
C THR A 50 2.52 -15.81 -10.87
N SER A 51 2.80 -17.11 -11.00
CA SER A 51 4.15 -17.67 -10.98
C SER A 51 4.37 -18.44 -12.28
N ASP A 52 5.28 -17.96 -13.13
CA ASP A 52 5.71 -18.67 -14.33
C ASP A 52 7.21 -18.89 -14.27
N SER A 53 7.62 -20.16 -14.40
CA SER A 53 9.04 -20.54 -14.46
C SER A 53 9.86 -19.98 -13.30
N GLY A 54 9.26 -19.93 -12.10
CA GLY A 54 9.86 -19.36 -10.90
C GLY A 54 9.97 -17.84 -10.94
N ARG A 55 9.17 -17.13 -11.76
CA ARG A 55 9.05 -15.67 -11.73
C ARG A 55 7.67 -15.24 -11.28
N PHE A 56 7.61 -14.36 -10.29
CA PHE A 56 6.37 -13.76 -9.82
C PHE A 56 6.01 -12.50 -10.61
N SER A 57 4.75 -12.39 -10.96
CA SER A 57 4.12 -11.22 -11.57
C SER A 57 2.73 -11.00 -10.95
N PHE A 58 2.09 -9.90 -11.31
CA PHE A 58 0.70 -9.63 -10.95
C PHE A 58 -0.10 -9.18 -12.17
N ARG A 59 -1.42 -9.34 -12.11
CA ARG A 59 -2.38 -8.73 -13.04
C ARG A 59 -3.54 -8.15 -12.24
N LEU A 60 -4.13 -7.06 -12.71
CA LEU A 60 -5.29 -6.45 -12.07
C LEU A 60 -6.52 -6.66 -12.94
N GLN A 61 -7.48 -7.42 -12.44
CA GLN A 61 -8.79 -7.60 -13.08
C GLN A 61 -9.68 -6.46 -12.64
N VAL A 62 -10.01 -5.52 -13.53
CA VAL A 62 -10.89 -4.40 -13.20
C VAL A 62 -12.23 -4.60 -13.92
N PRO A 63 -13.37 -4.52 -13.21
CA PRO A 63 -14.68 -4.59 -13.85
C PRO A 63 -14.81 -3.60 -15.00
N GLY A 64 -15.35 -4.07 -16.13
CA GLY A 64 -15.52 -3.27 -17.35
C GLY A 64 -14.34 -3.34 -18.34
N LEU A 65 -13.19 -3.91 -17.96
CA LEU A 65 -12.12 -4.21 -18.91
C LEU A 65 -12.31 -5.60 -19.54
N LEU A 66 -11.97 -5.72 -20.83
CA LEU A 66 -12.06 -6.99 -21.57
C LEU A 66 -11.00 -8.01 -21.16
N ARG A 67 -9.93 -7.54 -20.53
CA ARG A 67 -8.80 -8.36 -20.08
C ARG A 67 -8.15 -7.72 -18.84
N PRO A 68 -7.31 -8.48 -18.12
CA PRO A 68 -6.57 -7.97 -16.98
C PRO A 68 -5.55 -6.92 -17.43
N LEU A 69 -5.26 -5.95 -16.57
CA LEU A 69 -4.13 -5.04 -16.73
C LEU A 69 -2.84 -5.75 -16.38
N GLU A 70 -1.86 -5.65 -17.27
CA GLU A 70 -0.49 -6.10 -17.04
C GLU A 70 0.28 -5.09 -16.18
N PRO A 71 1.37 -5.50 -15.49
CA PRO A 71 2.14 -4.59 -14.65
C PRO A 71 2.65 -3.34 -15.36
N SER A 72 2.93 -3.43 -16.67
CA SER A 72 3.38 -2.30 -17.49
C SER A 72 2.27 -1.28 -17.79
N GLU A 73 1.01 -1.65 -17.56
CA GLU A 73 -0.17 -0.83 -17.81
C GLU A 73 -0.71 -0.19 -16.52
N ALA A 74 -0.16 -0.58 -15.36
CA ALA A 74 -0.53 0.00 -14.07
C ALA A 74 -0.13 1.48 -14.01
N SER A 75 -1.07 2.33 -13.60
CA SER A 75 -0.79 3.75 -13.35
C SER A 75 0.18 3.90 -12.17
N ASP A 76 0.85 5.05 -12.08
CA ASP A 76 1.72 5.37 -10.94
C ASP A 76 0.99 5.22 -9.59
N GLY A 77 -0.24 5.73 -9.51
CA GLY A 77 -1.09 5.57 -8.32
C GLY A 77 -1.43 4.12 -8.00
N THR A 78 -1.64 3.27 -9.02
CA THR A 78 -1.89 1.83 -8.82
C THR A 78 -0.66 1.14 -8.25
N LEU A 79 0.51 1.36 -8.86
CA LEU A 79 1.77 0.79 -8.38
C LEU A 79 2.09 1.26 -6.96
N ARG A 80 1.93 2.55 -6.68
CA ARG A 80 2.15 3.14 -5.37
C ARG A 80 1.21 2.54 -4.32
N PHE A 81 -0.06 2.35 -4.64
CA PHE A 81 -1.00 1.68 -3.75
C PHE A 81 -0.56 0.24 -3.47
N LEU A 82 -0.16 -0.53 -4.49
CA LEU A 82 0.35 -1.90 -4.31
C LEU A 82 1.61 -1.94 -3.43
N PHE A 83 2.52 -0.97 -3.57
CA PHE A 83 3.67 -0.85 -2.67
C PHE A 83 3.26 -0.57 -1.22
N LEU A 84 2.27 0.29 -1.01
CA LEU A 84 1.73 0.57 0.32
C LEU A 84 1.07 -0.69 0.92
N LEU A 85 0.32 -1.47 0.13
CA LEU A 85 -0.20 -2.77 0.58
C LEU A 85 0.92 -3.70 1.01
N ALA A 86 1.98 -3.83 0.21
CA ALA A 86 3.11 -4.68 0.53
C ALA A 86 3.81 -4.28 1.85
N ALA A 87 3.93 -2.97 2.11
CA ALA A 87 4.53 -2.46 3.33
C ALA A 87 3.61 -2.64 4.56
N LEU A 88 2.32 -2.31 4.45
CA LEU A 88 1.36 -2.28 5.56
C LEU A 88 0.89 -3.69 5.96
N LEU A 89 0.82 -4.61 5.01
CA LEU A 89 0.38 -6.00 5.21
C LEU A 89 1.54 -6.98 5.34
N SER A 90 2.78 -6.51 5.44
CA SER A 90 3.96 -7.35 5.61
C SER A 90 3.77 -8.38 6.74
N PRO A 91 4.03 -9.68 6.50
CA PRO A 91 3.96 -10.73 7.54
C PRO A 91 5.01 -10.57 8.64
N ARG A 92 6.02 -9.71 8.43
CA ARG A 92 7.04 -9.34 9.41
C ARG A 92 7.08 -7.82 9.51
N PRO A 93 6.05 -7.20 10.11
CA PRO A 93 5.97 -5.75 10.19
C PRO A 93 7.14 -5.20 11.02
N PRO A 94 7.70 -4.04 10.65
CA PRO A 94 8.71 -3.39 11.47
C PRO A 94 8.08 -2.86 12.77
N PRO A 95 8.86 -2.73 13.86
CA PRO A 95 8.36 -2.10 15.09
C PRO A 95 8.01 -0.63 14.91
N PHE A 96 8.57 0.02 13.89
CA PHE A 96 8.31 1.39 13.49
C PHE A 96 8.23 1.50 11.95
N LEU A 97 7.18 2.14 11.45
CA LEU A 97 6.96 2.42 10.03
C LEU A 97 6.72 3.92 9.83
N ALA A 98 7.56 4.59 9.05
CA ALA A 98 7.34 5.97 8.64
C ALA A 98 6.80 6.02 7.20
N LEU A 99 5.69 6.71 7.01
CA LEU A 99 5.08 6.97 5.71
C LEU A 99 5.16 8.48 5.43
N ASN A 100 5.88 8.85 4.37
CA ASN A 100 6.02 10.23 3.96
C ASN A 100 5.20 10.49 2.69
N GLU A 101 4.12 11.27 2.83
CA GLU A 101 3.13 11.56 1.80
C GLU A 101 2.65 10.29 1.09
N PRO A 102 2.11 9.29 1.83
CA PRO A 102 1.64 8.05 1.22
C PRO A 102 0.49 8.29 0.22
N GLU A 103 -0.22 9.41 0.32
CA GLU A 103 -1.28 9.82 -0.59
C GLU A 103 -0.81 10.30 -1.98
N THR A 104 0.48 10.60 -2.16
CA THR A 104 0.97 11.18 -3.42
C THR A 104 0.66 10.27 -4.60
N SER A 105 0.10 10.86 -5.66
CA SER A 105 -0.38 10.19 -6.88
C SER A 105 -1.57 9.24 -6.70
N LEU A 106 -2.15 9.13 -5.50
CA LEU A 106 -3.34 8.30 -5.28
C LEU A 106 -4.63 9.04 -5.66
N HIS A 107 -5.57 8.30 -6.25
CA HIS A 107 -6.95 8.75 -6.42
C HIS A 107 -7.60 8.98 -5.04
N PRO A 108 -8.46 10.02 -4.89
CA PRO A 108 -9.12 10.31 -3.61
C PRO A 108 -9.87 9.12 -3.00
N ASP A 109 -10.49 8.27 -3.82
CA ASP A 109 -11.24 7.09 -3.37
C ASP A 109 -10.34 6.05 -2.68
N MET A 110 -9.03 6.10 -2.89
CA MET A 110 -8.06 5.21 -2.25
C MET A 110 -7.61 5.69 -0.87
N LEU A 111 -7.91 6.94 -0.48
CA LEU A 111 -7.43 7.51 0.79
C LEU A 111 -8.06 6.86 2.02
N GLU A 112 -9.36 6.58 1.98
CA GLU A 112 -10.06 5.94 3.08
C GLU A 112 -9.64 4.45 3.25
N PRO A 113 -9.57 3.62 2.18
CA PRO A 113 -8.95 2.29 2.26
C PRO A 113 -7.51 2.33 2.79
N LEU A 114 -6.69 3.28 2.32
CA LEU A 114 -5.32 3.45 2.81
C LEU A 114 -5.29 3.75 4.31
N ALA A 115 -6.12 4.67 4.79
CA ALA A 115 -6.19 5.03 6.20
C ALA A 115 -6.57 3.83 7.08
N ARG A 116 -7.55 3.02 6.66
CA ARG A 116 -7.92 1.78 7.36
C ARG A 116 -6.74 0.81 7.49
N LEU A 117 -5.95 0.66 6.44
CA LEU A 117 -4.76 -0.19 6.46
C LEU A 117 -3.68 0.36 7.39
N ILE A 118 -3.47 1.68 7.41
CA ILE A 118 -2.53 2.34 8.33
C ILE A 118 -2.96 2.12 9.78
N VAL A 119 -4.23 2.31 10.11
CA VAL A 119 -4.79 2.06 11.46
C VAL A 119 -4.71 0.58 11.83
N SER A 120 -4.90 -0.34 10.88
CA SER A 120 -4.72 -1.77 11.13
C SER A 120 -3.25 -2.11 11.42
N ALA A 121 -2.32 -1.56 10.63
CA ALA A 121 -0.89 -1.77 10.81
C ALA A 121 -0.38 -1.20 12.14
N SER A 122 -0.94 -0.09 12.62
CA SER A 122 -0.55 0.52 13.90
C SER A 122 -0.81 -0.36 15.13
N LYS A 123 -1.67 -1.39 15.00
CA LYS A 123 -1.89 -2.39 16.04
C LYS A 123 -0.71 -3.34 16.25
N ARG A 124 0.22 -3.41 15.29
CA ARG A 124 1.39 -4.32 15.30
C ARG A 124 2.72 -3.60 15.46
N GLY A 125 2.74 -2.27 15.42
CA GLY A 125 3.93 -1.43 15.52
C GLY A 125 3.57 0.04 15.42
N GLN A 126 4.50 0.94 15.73
CA GLN A 126 4.24 2.37 15.63
C GLN A 126 4.24 2.79 14.15
N VAL A 127 3.19 3.50 13.71
CA VAL A 127 3.13 4.10 12.37
C VAL A 127 3.16 5.62 12.50
N PHE A 128 4.11 6.26 11.84
CA PHE A 128 4.25 7.71 11.76
C PHE A 128 3.93 8.16 10.34
N VAL A 129 2.92 9.01 10.19
CA VAL A 129 2.48 9.49 8.88
C VAL A 129 2.74 10.99 8.78
N VAL A 130 3.46 11.38 7.74
CA VAL A 130 3.55 12.77 7.28
C VAL A 130 2.64 12.88 6.07
N THR A 131 1.69 13.80 6.11
CA THR A 131 0.65 13.98 5.10
C THR A 131 0.33 15.46 4.95
N HIS A 132 0.10 15.90 3.72
CA HIS A 132 -0.48 17.21 3.43
C HIS A 132 -1.99 17.09 3.13
N SER A 133 -2.51 15.86 3.05
CA SER A 133 -3.92 15.58 2.85
C SER A 133 -4.70 15.64 4.16
N ASP A 134 -5.51 16.69 4.30
CA ASP A 134 -6.53 16.79 5.35
C ASP A 134 -7.53 15.62 5.27
N ALA A 135 -7.82 15.14 4.05
CA ALA A 135 -8.73 14.02 3.86
C ALA A 135 -8.15 12.72 4.45
N LEU A 136 -6.87 12.42 4.17
CA LEU A 136 -6.20 11.26 4.76
C LEU A 136 -6.16 11.39 6.30
N ALA A 137 -5.78 12.57 6.82
CA ALA A 137 -5.73 12.82 8.25
C ALA A 137 -7.08 12.59 8.95
N ARG A 138 -8.21 12.96 8.32
CA ARG A 138 -9.56 12.71 8.85
C ARG A 138 -9.93 11.24 8.91
N PHE A 139 -9.43 10.42 7.99
CA PHE A 139 -9.72 8.98 7.98
C PHE A 139 -8.82 8.16 8.93
N LEU A 140 -7.74 8.75 9.44
CA LEU A 140 -6.85 8.10 10.42
C LEU A 140 -7.45 8.11 11.83
N ASP A 141 -8.50 7.31 12.01
CA ASP A 141 -9.20 7.19 13.29
C ASP A 141 -8.26 6.72 14.42
N GLY A 142 -8.40 7.35 15.59
CA GLY A 142 -7.57 7.10 16.77
C GLY A 142 -6.12 7.60 16.68
N ALA A 143 -5.70 8.26 15.60
CA ALA A 143 -4.36 8.83 15.50
C ALA A 143 -4.19 10.08 16.35
N THR A 144 -3.01 10.25 16.95
CA THR A 144 -2.59 11.54 17.50
C THR A 144 -2.13 12.42 16.34
N VAL A 145 -2.80 13.56 16.15
CA VAL A 145 -2.53 14.48 15.04
C VAL A 145 -1.75 15.69 15.54
N TYR A 146 -0.63 15.97 14.88
CA TYR A 146 0.16 17.19 15.09
C TYR A 146 0.09 18.06 13.84
N THR A 147 -0.44 19.27 13.97
CA THR A 147 -0.45 20.24 12.87
C THR A 147 0.85 21.03 12.89
N LEU A 148 1.57 21.03 11.78
CA LEU A 148 2.79 21.85 11.64
C LEU A 148 2.44 23.18 10.98
N GLN A 149 2.91 24.27 11.57
CA GLN A 149 2.74 25.62 11.04
C GLN A 149 4.09 26.30 10.84
N LYS A 150 4.20 27.11 9.79
CA LYS A 150 5.39 27.92 9.53
C LYS A 150 5.14 29.36 9.95
N HIS A 151 5.89 29.82 10.94
CA HIS A 151 5.82 31.20 11.44
C HIS A 151 7.22 31.82 11.44
N GLY A 152 7.38 32.96 10.77
CA GLY A 152 8.67 33.70 10.75
C GLY A 152 9.86 32.90 10.20
N GLY A 153 9.62 31.88 9.35
CA GLY A 153 10.66 31.01 8.80
C GLY A 153 10.98 29.77 9.64
N ALA A 154 10.44 29.65 10.85
CA ALA A 154 10.55 28.45 11.69
C ALA A 154 9.29 27.57 11.60
N THR A 155 9.47 26.26 11.78
CA THR A 155 8.36 25.30 11.88
C THR A 155 8.05 25.05 13.36
N SER A 156 6.78 25.18 13.73
CA SER A 156 6.26 24.88 15.07
C SER A 156 5.12 23.88 14.99
N ILE A 157 4.93 23.10 16.05
CA ILE A 157 3.70 22.33 16.26
C ILE A 157 2.66 23.31 16.81
N ALA A 158 1.47 23.34 16.19
CA ALA A 158 0.36 24.22 16.58
C ALA A 158 -0.32 23.76 17.87
#